data_AF-A0A531K1M1-F1
#
_entry.id   AF-A0A531K1M1-F1
#
_cell.length_a   1.000
_cell.length_b   1.000
_cell.length_c   1.000
_cell.angle_alpha   90.00
_cell.angle_beta   90.00
_cell.angle_gamma   90.00
#
_symmetry.space_group_name_H-M   'P 1'
#
loop_
_entity.id
_entity.type
_entity.pdbx_description
1 polymer ?
#
loop_
_entity_poly.entity_id
_entity_poly.type
_entity_poly.pdbx_seq_one_letter_code
_entity_poly.pdbx_strand_id
1 'polypeptide(L)'
;ENLPLTFIFTRPDGVENRRIVSDGASAGGHAVDLPLEPNAMRGTWTVAIHTDPKQAAVASQMFLVEDFVPDRIEFDLSSDKQEIAQGETANVTVDGRFLYGAPAAGLALEGELTLSTTRDWDRFK
;
A
#
# COMPACT_ATOMS: atom_id res chain seq x y z
N GLU A 1 -26.89 24.65 2.86
CA GLU A 1 -27.40 23.33 2.41
C GLU A 1 -27.11 23.00 0.94
N ASN A 2 -26.76 23.94 0.06
CA ASN A 2 -26.31 23.63 -1.32
C ASN A 2 -25.06 24.47 -1.69
N LEU A 3 -23.88 24.05 -1.25
CA LEU A 3 -22.61 24.68 -1.66
C LEU A 3 -21.93 23.75 -2.65
N PRO A 4 -21.94 24.06 -3.96
CA PRO A 4 -21.24 23.23 -4.93
C PRO A 4 -19.73 23.29 -4.68
N LEU A 5 -19.09 22.13 -4.69
CA LEU A 5 -17.63 22.01 -4.62
C LEU A 5 -17.08 21.56 -5.96
N THR A 6 -16.01 22.21 -6.39
CA THR A 6 -15.26 21.83 -7.59
C THR A 6 -14.02 21.04 -7.19
N PHE A 7 -13.93 19.81 -7.67
CA PHE A 7 -12.79 18.91 -7.53
C PHE A 7 -11.95 18.99 -8.80
N ILE A 8 -10.68 19.36 -8.65
CA ILE A 8 -9.70 19.43 -9.75
C ILE A 8 -8.64 18.35 -9.50
N PHE A 9 -8.53 17.42 -10.43
CA PHE A 9 -7.55 16.34 -10.39
C PHE A 9 -6.36 16.69 -11.27
N THR A 10 -5.17 16.67 -10.69
CA THR A 10 -3.91 17.01 -11.35
C THR A 10 -3.01 15.78 -11.38
N ARG A 11 -2.47 15.49 -12.55
CA ARG A 11 -1.54 14.38 -12.80
C ARG A 11 -0.16 14.67 -12.22
N PRO A 12 0.73 13.66 -12.18
CA PRO A 12 2.11 13.85 -11.71
C PRO A 12 2.92 14.86 -12.53
N ASP A 13 2.57 15.11 -13.80
CA ASP A 13 3.20 16.12 -14.65
C ASP A 13 2.70 17.55 -14.39
N GLY A 14 1.79 17.74 -13.42
CA GLY A 14 1.20 19.03 -13.08
C GLY A 14 0.03 19.45 -13.97
N VAL A 15 -0.38 18.63 -14.94
CA VAL A 15 -1.48 18.93 -15.85
C VAL A 15 -2.82 18.50 -15.23
N GLU A 16 -3.83 19.37 -15.34
CA GLU A 16 -5.21 19.04 -14.97
C GLU A 16 -5.72 17.88 -15.84
N ASN A 17 -6.08 16.76 -15.23
CA ASN A 17 -6.72 15.63 -15.89
C ASN A 17 -8.22 15.88 -16.03
N ARG A 18 -8.87 16.28 -14.94
CA ARG A 18 -10.33 16.37 -14.87
C ARG A 18 -10.80 17.35 -13.82
N ARG A 19 -11.96 17.94 -14.10
CA ARG A 19 -12.73 18.76 -13.17
C ARG A 19 -14.12 18.19 -13.00
N ILE A 20 -14.57 18.07 -11.75
CA ILE A 20 -15.89 17.55 -11.40
C ILE A 20 -16.54 18.53 -10.42
N VAL A 21 -17.79 18.91 -10.69
CA VAL A 21 -18.60 19.72 -9.77
C VAL A 21 -19.55 18.78 -9.03
N SER A 22 -19.47 18.79 -7.71
CA SER A 22 -20.41 18.10 -6.82
C SER A 22 -21.32 19.14 -6.19
N ASP A 23 -22.62 19.03 -6.44
CA ASP A 23 -23.67 19.87 -5.85
C ASP A 23 -23.98 19.52 -4.39
N GLY A 24 -23.46 18.38 -3.92
CA GLY A 24 -23.63 17.87 -2.56
C GLY A 24 -24.66 16.75 -2.50
N ALA A 25 -24.32 15.68 -1.77
CA ALA A 25 -25.26 14.64 -1.39
C ALA A 25 -26.14 15.10 -0.22
N SER A 26 -27.22 14.36 0.05
CA SER A 26 -28.07 14.58 1.22
C SER A 26 -27.22 14.66 2.50
N ALA A 27 -27.47 15.67 3.34
CA ALA A 27 -26.73 15.99 4.57
C ALA A 27 -25.34 16.66 4.39
N GLY A 28 -25.04 17.22 3.22
CA GLY A 28 -23.88 18.11 3.04
C GLY A 28 -22.54 17.39 2.79
N GLY A 29 -22.56 16.09 2.54
CA GLY A 29 -21.39 15.34 2.08
C GLY A 29 -21.15 15.52 0.58
N HIS A 30 -19.89 15.42 0.13
CA HIS A 30 -19.55 15.43 -1.30
C HIS A 30 -18.77 14.15 -1.63
N ALA A 31 -19.16 13.49 -2.72
CA ALA A 31 -18.49 12.32 -3.26
C ALA A 31 -18.40 12.46 -4.78
N VAL A 32 -17.23 12.13 -5.34
CA VAL A 32 -16.98 12.13 -6.78
C VAL A 32 -16.14 10.92 -7.14
N ASP A 33 -16.45 10.31 -8.28
CA ASP A 33 -15.65 9.23 -8.85
C ASP A 33 -14.66 9.79 -9.87
N LEU A 34 -13.39 9.39 -9.78
CA LEU A 34 -12.38 9.62 -10.81
C LEU A 34 -12.15 8.30 -11.59
N PRO A 35 -12.82 8.08 -12.73
CA PRO A 35 -12.52 6.93 -13.57
C PRO A 35 -11.15 7.12 -14.23
N LEU A 36 -10.20 6.26 -13.87
CA LEU A 36 -8.86 6.25 -14.46
C LEU A 36 -8.85 5.49 -15.78
N GLU A 37 -8.16 6.04 -16.78
CA GLU A 37 -7.94 5.39 -18.07
C GLU A 37 -6.91 4.25 -17.90
N PRO A 38 -6.95 3.18 -18.71
CA PRO A 38 -5.98 2.08 -18.63
C PRO A 38 -4.52 2.51 -18.80
N ASN A 39 -4.28 3.66 -19.43
CA ASN A 39 -2.98 4.27 -19.64
C ASN A 39 -2.76 5.54 -18.78
N ALA A 40 -3.50 5.70 -17.68
CA ALA A 40 -3.31 6.79 -16.74
C ALA A 40 -1.85 6.86 -16.25
N MET A 41 -1.34 8.06 -16.04
CA MET A 41 0.02 8.26 -15.56
C MET A 41 0.19 7.69 -14.16
N ARG A 42 1.24 6.90 -13.96
CA ARG A 42 1.63 6.42 -12.63
C ARG A 42 2.33 7.52 -11.83
N GLY A 43 2.25 7.42 -10.52
CA GLY A 43 2.87 8.35 -9.57
C GLY A 43 1.85 9.14 -8.77
N THR A 44 2.31 10.23 -8.15
CA THR A 44 1.50 11.03 -7.23
C THR A 44 0.55 11.96 -7.97
N TRP A 45 -0.75 11.73 -7.79
CA TRP A 45 -1.81 12.63 -8.23
C TRP A 45 -2.25 13.53 -7.08
N THR A 46 -2.83 14.67 -7.42
CA THR A 46 -3.42 15.59 -6.43
C THR A 46 -4.89 15.84 -6.78
N VAL A 47 -5.75 15.84 -5.76
CA VAL A 47 -7.10 16.41 -5.85
C VAL A 47 -7.14 17.71 -5.05
N ALA A 48 -7.60 18.79 -5.67
CA ALA A 48 -7.84 20.08 -5.03
C ALA A 48 -9.34 20.38 -5.03
N ILE A 49 -9.88 20.78 -3.88
CA ILE A 49 -11.31 21.02 -3.66
C ILE A 49 -11.51 22.53 -3.47
N HIS A 50 -12.40 23.12 -4.26
CA HIS A 50 -12.67 24.55 -4.28
C HIS A 50 -14.15 24.85 -4.07
N THR A 51 -14.45 25.93 -3.36
CA THR A 51 -15.79 26.56 -3.36
C THR A 51 -15.96 27.53 -4.53
N ASP A 52 -14.87 28.21 -4.93
CA ASP A 52 -14.73 28.96 -6.17
C ASP A 52 -13.41 28.53 -6.85
N PRO A 53 -13.43 28.02 -8.10
CA PRO A 53 -12.21 27.57 -8.79
C PRO A 53 -11.17 28.67 -9.05
N LYS A 54 -11.51 29.95 -8.87
CA LYS A 54 -10.58 31.08 -8.98
C LYS A 54 -9.93 31.44 -7.65
N GLN A 55 -10.38 30.86 -6.54
CA GLN A 55 -9.84 31.04 -5.20
C GLN A 55 -8.95 29.86 -4.81
N ALA A 56 -8.19 30.03 -3.72
CA ALA A 56 -7.41 28.94 -3.15
C ALA A 56 -8.31 27.73 -2.81
N ALA A 57 -7.74 26.53 -2.93
CA ALA A 57 -8.43 25.30 -2.53
C ALA A 57 -8.75 25.33 -1.03
N VAL A 58 -9.95 24.90 -0.67
CA VAL A 58 -10.34 24.71 0.74
C VAL A 58 -9.72 23.44 1.32
N ALA A 59 -9.36 22.47 0.47
CA ALA A 59 -8.62 21.27 0.83
C ALA A 59 -7.89 20.71 -0.39
N SER A 60 -6.77 20.03 -0.15
CA SER A 60 -6.06 19.25 -1.18
C SER A 60 -5.56 17.95 -0.60
N GLN A 61 -5.54 16.89 -1.40
CA GLN A 61 -4.98 15.61 -0.99
C GLN A 61 -4.18 14.97 -2.12
N MET A 62 -3.08 14.32 -1.76
CA MET A 62 -2.29 13.50 -2.67
C MET A 62 -2.71 12.04 -2.58
N PHE A 63 -2.73 11.35 -3.72
CA PHE A 63 -2.95 9.92 -3.78
C PHE A 63 -2.08 9.30 -4.88
N LEU A 64 -1.79 8.01 -4.73
CA LEU A 64 -0.88 7.30 -5.62
C LEU A 64 -1.69 6.52 -6.66
N VAL A 65 -1.30 6.63 -7.93
CA VAL A 65 -1.79 5.77 -9.01
C VAL A 65 -0.64 4.88 -9.43
N GLU A 66 -0.79 3.58 -9.22
CA GLU A 66 0.21 2.57 -9.55
C GLU A 66 -0.43 1.32 -10.14
N ASP A 67 0.41 0.52 -10.81
CA ASP A 67 0.02 -0.83 -11.21
C ASP A 67 0.02 -1.71 -9.95
N PHE A 68 -1.15 -2.18 -9.56
CA PHE A 68 -1.26 -3.16 -8.49
C PHE A 68 -1.08 -4.56 -9.07
N VAL A 69 -0.07 -5.29 -8.60
CA VAL A 69 0.04 -6.74 -8.81
C VAL A 69 -0.41 -7.38 -7.51
N PRO A 70 -1.63 -7.97 -7.45
CA PRO A 70 -2.08 -8.62 -6.23
C PRO A 70 -1.12 -9.72 -5.83
N ASP A 71 -0.82 -9.78 -4.53
CA ASP A 71 -0.13 -10.92 -3.96
C ASP A 71 -0.92 -12.18 -4.28
N ARG A 72 -0.20 -13.24 -4.65
CA ARG A 72 -0.81 -14.53 -5.03
C ARG A 72 -0.56 -15.59 -3.98
N ILE A 73 0.38 -15.35 -3.08
CA ILE A 73 0.96 -16.31 -2.14
C ILE A 73 1.18 -15.58 -0.82
N GLU A 74 0.93 -16.28 0.28
CA GLU A 74 1.37 -15.91 1.62
C GLU A 74 2.29 -17.02 2.17
N PHE A 75 3.11 -16.68 3.16
CA PHE A 75 3.92 -17.67 3.86
C PHE A 75 4.12 -17.32 5.33
N ASP A 76 4.31 -18.35 6.15
CA ASP A 76 4.72 -18.24 7.54
C ASP A 76 6.16 -18.71 7.71
N LEU A 77 6.93 -18.00 8.55
CA LEU A 77 8.25 -18.45 9.02
C LEU A 77 8.17 -18.87 10.48
N SER A 78 8.72 -20.04 10.78
CA SER A 78 8.95 -20.49 12.15
C SER A 78 10.34 -21.06 12.30
N SER A 79 10.91 -20.96 13.50
CA SER A 79 12.20 -21.54 13.85
C SER A 79 12.03 -22.44 15.07
N ASP A 80 12.74 -23.56 15.10
CA ASP A 80 12.80 -24.43 16.28
C ASP A 80 13.56 -23.78 17.45
N LYS A 81 14.37 -22.75 17.17
CA LYS A 81 15.20 -22.03 18.14
C LYS A 81 15.26 -20.54 17.82
N GLN A 82 15.20 -19.71 18.87
CA GLN A 82 15.42 -18.27 18.75
C GLN A 82 16.88 -17.87 19.02
N GLU A 83 17.64 -18.77 19.67
CA GLU A 83 19.05 -18.59 20.03
C GLU A 83 19.79 -19.91 19.79
N ILE A 84 21.03 -19.83 19.34
CA ILE A 84 21.88 -21.00 19.04
C ILE A 84 23.24 -20.88 19.70
N ALA A 85 23.72 -21.96 20.31
CA ALA A 85 25.13 -22.07 20.68
C ALA A 85 26.02 -22.14 19.44
N GLN A 86 27.32 -21.86 19.63
CA GLN A 86 28.30 -22.16 18.60
C GLN A 86 28.28 -23.67 18.26
N GLY A 87 28.15 -23.98 16.98
CA GLY A 87 28.06 -25.35 16.48
C GLY A 87 26.68 -25.99 16.62
N GLU A 88 25.69 -25.27 17.15
CA GLU A 88 24.30 -25.72 17.20
C GLU A 88 23.55 -25.30 15.93
N THR A 89 22.78 -26.22 15.35
CA THR A 89 21.91 -25.95 14.20
C THR A 89 20.54 -25.44 14.67
N ALA A 90 20.02 -24.41 14.00
CA ALA A 90 18.60 -24.04 14.02
C ALA A 90 17.96 -24.37 12.67
N ASN A 91 16.74 -24.87 12.70
CA ASN A 91 15.95 -25.14 11.51
C ASN A 91 14.86 -24.09 11.37
N VAL A 92 14.86 -23.40 10.22
CA VAL A 92 13.80 -22.47 9.84
C VAL A 92 12.87 -23.17 8.86
N THR A 93 11.58 -23.18 9.19
CA THR A 93 10.50 -23.73 8.35
C THR A 93 9.77 -22.58 7.67
N VAL A 94 9.55 -22.73 6.36
CA VAL A 94 8.71 -21.84 5.55
C VAL A 94 7.49 -22.62 5.10
N ASP A 95 6.30 -22.19 5.51
CA ASP A 95 5.01 -22.75 5.06
C ASP A 95 4.36 -21.75 4.11
N GLY A 96 4.40 -22.05 2.81
CA GLY A 96 3.85 -21.18 1.78
C GLY A 96 2.56 -21.75 1.18
N ARG A 97 1.59 -20.87 0.91
CA ARG A 97 0.35 -21.22 0.21
C ARG A 97 -0.09 -20.09 -0.70
N PHE A 98 -0.76 -20.44 -1.80
CA PHE A 98 -1.48 -19.46 -2.56
C PHE A 98 -2.63 -18.89 -1.73
N LEU A 99 -3.01 -17.63 -1.96
CA LEU A 99 -4.14 -17.00 -1.25
C LEU A 99 -5.50 -17.68 -1.52
N TYR A 100 -5.59 -18.54 -2.54
CA TYR A 100 -6.75 -19.39 -2.80
C TYR A 100 -6.67 -20.78 -2.11
N GLY A 101 -5.62 -21.04 -1.33
CA GLY A 101 -5.49 -22.18 -0.41
C GLY A 101 -4.64 -23.35 -0.88
N ALA A 102 -4.16 -23.39 -2.14
CA ALA A 102 -3.28 -24.47 -2.57
C ALA A 102 -1.86 -24.32 -2.00
N PRO A 103 -1.14 -25.41 -1.72
CA PRO A 103 0.27 -25.34 -1.30
C PRO A 103 1.14 -24.65 -2.37
N ALA A 104 2.10 -23.84 -1.93
CA ALA A 104 3.08 -23.17 -2.80
C ALA A 104 4.20 -24.13 -3.29
N ALA A 105 3.87 -25.38 -3.57
CA ALA A 105 4.83 -26.42 -3.91
C ALA A 105 5.51 -26.14 -5.27
N GLY A 106 6.83 -26.34 -5.32
CA GLY A 106 7.64 -26.18 -6.53
C GLY A 106 7.99 -24.74 -6.90
N LEU A 107 7.63 -23.75 -6.06
CA LEU A 107 8.07 -22.38 -6.24
C LEU A 107 9.51 -22.18 -5.74
N ALA A 108 10.24 -21.30 -6.40
CA ALA A 108 11.55 -20.87 -5.94
C ALA A 108 11.41 -20.03 -4.67
N LEU A 109 12.32 -20.23 -3.72
CA LEU A 109 12.43 -19.43 -2.50
C LEU A 109 13.78 -18.73 -2.51
N GLU A 110 13.77 -17.43 -2.27
CA GLU A 110 14.95 -16.62 -1.99
C GLU A 110 14.79 -15.99 -0.61
N GLY A 111 15.90 -15.84 0.12
CA GLY A 111 15.87 -15.28 1.46
C GLY A 111 17.26 -14.87 1.94
N GLU A 112 17.28 -14.02 2.96
CA GLU A 112 18.49 -13.55 3.64
C GLU A 112 18.42 -13.93 5.12
N LEU A 113 19.56 -14.31 5.69
CA LEU A 113 19.69 -14.61 7.12
C LEU A 113 20.77 -13.73 7.72
N THR A 114 20.42 -13.01 8.79
CA THR A 114 21.38 -12.25 9.60
C THR A 114 21.59 -12.96 10.94
N LEU A 115 22.85 -13.19 11.31
CA LEU A 115 23.26 -13.74 12.61
C LEU A 115 24.07 -12.70 13.37
N SER A 116 23.78 -12.54 14.66
CA SER A 116 24.52 -11.66 15.57
C SER A 116 24.79 -12.34 16.91
N THR A 117 25.85 -11.94 17.59
CA THR A 117 26.19 -12.48 18.91
C THR A 117 25.47 -11.73 20.01
N THR A 118 24.99 -12.45 21.05
CA THR A 118 24.50 -11.84 22.30
C THR A 118 25.55 -11.98 23.40
N ARG A 119 25.60 -11.02 24.33
CA ARG A 119 26.51 -11.03 25.49
C ARG A 119 25.94 -11.80 26.66
N ASP A 120 24.62 -11.78 26.80
CA ASP A 120 23.90 -12.42 27.88
C ASP A 120 23.05 -13.53 27.27
N TRP A 121 23.15 -14.74 27.84
CA TRP A 121 22.39 -15.90 27.39
C TRP A 121 21.88 -16.71 28.58
N ASP A 122 20.57 -16.66 28.83
CA ASP A 122 19.95 -17.31 30.01
C ASP A 122 20.14 -18.83 30.04
N ARG A 123 20.35 -19.45 28.88
CA ARG A 123 20.60 -20.90 28.74
C ARG A 123 22.03 -21.31 29.12
N PHE A 124 22.98 -20.38 29.13
CA PHE A 124 24.38 -20.63 29.48
C PHE A 124 24.66 -20.06 30.88
N LYS A 125 24.26 -20.81 31.91
CA LYS A 125 24.60 -20.54 33.32
C LYS A 125 25.51 -21.63 33.87
#